data_AF-A0A2D4T8Q8-F1
#
_entry.id   AF-A0A2D4T8Q8-F1
#
_cell.length_a   1.000
_cell.length_b   1.000
_cell.length_c   1.000
_cell.angle_alpha   90.00
_cell.angle_beta   90.00
_cell.angle_gamma   90.00
#
_symmetry.space_group_name_H-M   'P 1'
#
loop_
_entity.id
_entity.type
_entity.pdbx_description
1 polymer ?
#
loop_
_entity_poly.entity_id
_entity_poly.type
_entity_poly.pdbx_seq_one_letter_code
_entity_poly.pdbx_strand_id
1 'polypeptide(L)' 'MRQRTKTCDACSAETPTLFRCRSNRLKNWQFFCRRCTERLKSERPDSYQYGGTWKRFKT' A
#
# COMPACT_ATOMS: atom_id res chain seq x y z
N MET A 1 -5.72 18.91 -13.21
CA MET A 1 -5.77 17.67 -12.40
C MET A 1 -4.74 17.76 -11.29
N ARG A 2 -5.09 17.52 -10.02
CA ARG A 2 -4.15 17.61 -8.89
C ARG A 2 -3.35 16.31 -8.80
N GLN A 3 -2.10 16.32 -9.25
CA GLN A 3 -1.22 15.16 -9.20
C GLN A 3 -0.74 14.97 -7.75
N ARG A 4 -1.30 13.98 -7.04
CA ARG A 4 -0.85 13.64 -5.69
C ARG A 4 0.32 12.68 -5.81
N THR A 5 1.49 13.03 -5.30
CA THR A 5 2.61 12.10 -5.16
C THR A 5 2.50 11.39 -3.81
N LYS A 6 2.69 10.08 -3.82
CA LYS A 6 2.78 9.24 -2.63
C LYS A 6 3.67 8.07 -2.98
N THR A 7 4.56 7.73 -2.08
CA THR A 7 5.53 6.64 -2.23
C THR A 7 5.07 5.42 -1.42
N CYS A 8 5.63 4.26 -1.74
CA CYS A 8 5.46 3.07 -0.93
C CYS A 8 6.19 3.22 0.41
N ASP A 9 5.54 2.91 1.53
CA ASP A 9 6.15 3.01 2.86
C ASP A 9 7.26 1.96 3.11
N ALA A 10 7.33 0.87 2.32
CA ALA A 10 8.36 -0.16 2.44
C ALA A 10 9.60 0.07 1.57
N CYS A 11 9.41 0.50 0.32
CA CYS A 11 10.49 0.59 -0.66
C CYS A 11 10.67 1.98 -1.28
N SER A 12 9.89 2.97 -0.81
CA SER A 12 9.87 4.34 -1.33
C SER A 12 9.60 4.47 -2.83
N ALA A 13 9.17 3.39 -3.52
CA ALA A 13 8.86 3.42 -4.93
C ALA A 13 7.66 4.34 -5.21
N GLU A 14 7.81 5.19 -6.23
CA GLU A 14 6.70 5.97 -6.77
C GLU A 14 5.91 5.11 -7.76
N THR A 15 4.69 4.74 -7.37
CA THR A 15 3.78 4.00 -8.26
C THR A 15 2.48 4.79 -8.45
N PRO A 16 1.86 4.72 -9.64
CA PRO A 16 0.58 5.39 -9.90
C PRO A 16 -0.57 4.81 -9.07
N THR A 17 -0.37 3.60 -8.53
CA THR A 17 -1.33 2.89 -7.69
C THR A 17 -0.62 2.36 -6.46
N LEU A 18 -1.20 2.60 -5.29
CA LEU A 18 -0.75 2.07 -4.01
C LEU A 18 -1.92 1.40 -3.30
N PHE A 19 -1.63 0.40 -2.49
CA PHE A 19 -2.61 -0.35 -1.72
C PHE A 19 -2.45 0.01 -0.24
N ARG A 20 -3.55 0.44 0.38
CA ARG A 20 -3.60 0.68 1.81
C ARG A 20 -3.77 -0.67 2.51
N CYS A 21 -2.78 -1.08 3.28
CA CYS A 21 -2.80 -2.34 4.02
C CYS A 21 -2.41 -2.13 5.47
N ARG A 22 -2.82 -3.06 6.33
CA ARG A 22 -2.44 -3.15 7.74
C ARG A 22 -2.13 -4.61 8.07
N SER A 23 -1.27 -4.83 9.06
CA SER A 23 -1.08 -6.15 9.69
C SER A 23 -0.88 -5.96 11.19
N ASN A 24 -0.95 -7.03 11.99
CA ASN A 24 -0.78 -6.90 13.44
C ASN A 24 0.54 -6.23 13.86
N ARG A 25 1.60 -6.40 13.05
CA ARG A 25 2.89 -5.72 13.27
C ARG A 25 2.90 -4.26 12.81
N LEU A 26 2.02 -3.89 11.89
CA LEU A 26 1.87 -2.52 11.39
C LEU A 26 0.72 -1.87 12.17
N LYS A 27 1.05 -1.17 13.27
CA LYS A 27 0.03 -0.52 14.12
C LYS A 27 -0.85 0.45 13.31
N ASN A 28 -0.28 1.09 12.29
CA ASN A 28 -0.95 2.06 11.41
C ASN A 28 -1.18 1.52 9.99
N TRP A 29 -2.22 2.04 9.34
CA TRP A 29 -2.45 1.85 7.91
C TRP A 29 -1.30 2.44 7.09
N GLN A 30 -0.72 1.63 6.22
CA GLN A 30 0.40 2.01 5.36
C GLN A 30 0.07 1.73 3.89
N PHE A 31 0.74 2.45 3.01
CA PHE A 31 0.60 2.34 1.57
C PHE A 31 1.75 1.54 0.98
N PHE A 32 1.40 0.44 0.31
CA PHE A 32 2.36 -0.44 -0.34
C PHE A 32 2.15 -0.48 -1.85
N CYS A 33 3.25 -0.55 -2.60
CA CYS A 33 3.18 -0.88 -4.01
C CYS A 33 2.75 -2.35 -4.18
N ARG A 34 2.35 -2.75 -5.39
CA ARG A 34 1.90 -4.11 -5.68
C ARG A 34 2.84 -5.19 -5.14
N ARG A 35 4.15 -5.05 -5.39
CA ARG A 35 5.18 -5.99 -4.95
C ARG A 35 5.22 -6.14 -3.43
N CYS A 36 5.22 -5.01 -2.71
CA CYS A 36 5.24 -5.03 -1.26
C CYS A 36 3.94 -5.57 -0.66
N THR A 37 2.80 -5.33 -1.31
CA THR A 37 1.52 -5.90 -0.91
C THR A 37 1.49 -7.42 -1.08
N GLU A 38 1.95 -7.94 -2.21
CA GLU A 38 2.06 -9.37 -2.46
C GLU A 38 3.00 -10.03 -1.45
N ARG A 39 4.16 -9.43 -1.19
CA ARG A 39 5.08 -9.87 -0.14
C ARG A 39 4.42 -9.88 1.24
N LEU A 40 3.70 -8.82 1.62
CA LEU A 40 3.02 -8.74 2.91
C LEU A 40 1.91 -9.80 3.04
N LYS A 41 1.17 -10.08 1.95
CA LYS A 41 0.18 -11.15 1.91
C LYS A 41 0.81 -12.53 2.10
N SER A 42 1.95 -12.78 1.44
CA SER A 42 2.68 -14.04 1.57
C SER A 42 3.32 -14.22 2.94
N GLU A 43 3.90 -13.15 3.51
CA GLU A 43 4.54 -13.20 4.82
C GLU A 43 3.52 -13.27 5.97
N ARG A 44 2.31 -12.72 5.80
CA ARG A 44 1.31 -12.59 6.87
C ARG A 44 -0.13 -12.75 6.37
N PRO A 45 -0.51 -13.91 5.84
CA PRO A 45 -1.87 -14.13 5.36
C PRO A 45 -2.92 -13.94 6.47
N ASP A 46 -2.62 -14.39 7.70
CA ASP A 46 -3.61 -14.44 8.79
C ASP A 46 -3.94 -13.08 9.42
N SER A 47 -3.04 -12.10 9.30
CA SER A 47 -3.23 -10.77 9.88
C SER A 47 -3.30 -9.66 8.85
N TYR A 48 -3.22 -10.00 7.56
CA TYR A 48 -3.30 -9.03 6.48
C TYR A 48 -4.70 -8.43 6.40
N GLN A 49 -4.76 -7.11 6.50
CA GLN A 49 -5.99 -6.33 6.34
C GLN A 49 -5.82 -5.39 5.16
N TYR A 50 -6.81 -5.40 4.27
CA TYR A 50 -6.88 -4.51 3.12
C TYR A 50 -7.82 -3.33 3.40
N GLY A 51 -7.37 -2.11 3.12
CA GLY A 51 -8.05 -0.86 3.43
C GLY A 51 -8.31 0.04 2.22
N GLY A 52 -8.15 -0.48 1.01
CA GLY A 52 -8.47 0.22 -0.24
C GLY A 52 -7.27 0.54 -1.14
N THR A 53 -7.58 1.06 -2.33
CA THR A 53 -6.58 1.45 -3.33
C THR A 53 -6.50 2.96 -3.42
N TRP A 54 -5.28 3.49 -3.34
CA TRP A 54 -4.99 4.86 -3.69
C TRP A 54 -4.50 4.92 -5.14
N LYS A 55 -5.07 5.82 -5.94
CA LYS A 55 -4.66 6.10 -7.31
C LYS A 55 -4.17 7.54 -7.40
N ARG A 56 -3.04 7.73 -8.08
CA ARG A 56 -2.42 9.03 -8.35
C ARG A 56 -3.33 9.97 -9.15
N PHE A 57 -4.11 9.38 -10.06
CA PHE A 57 -5.06 10.07 -10.91
C PHE A 57 -6.46 9.88 -10.35
N LYS A 58 -7.10 10.98 -9.95
CA LYS A 58 -8.54 11.01 -9.71
C LYS A 58 -9.17 11.38 -11.06
N THR A 59 -9.90 10.44 -11.66
CA THR A 59 -10.74 10.72 -12.83
C THR A 59 -11.87 11.65 -12.43
#